data_AF-A0AAN4T8F8-F1
#
_entry.id   AF-A0AAN4T8F8-F1
#
_cell.length_a   1.000
_cell.length_b   1.000
_cell.length_c   1.000
_cell.angle_alpha   90.00
_cell.angle_beta   90.00
_cell.angle_gamma   90.00
#
_symmetry.space_group_name_H-M   'P 1'
#
loop_
_entity.id
_entity.type
_entity.pdbx_description
1 polymer ?
#
loop_
_entity_poly.entity_id
_entity_poly.type
_entity_poly.pdbx_seq_one_letter_code
_entity_poly.pdbx_strand_id
1 'polypeptide(L)'
;MKSSFFLALAYIAASVWAGGYQGCLERVLFFYAYQIDELNDPEAQTLGFKCKKWDDKTGSCVNNEWVVCRVHDPSQQESDQLFPPYKAMKGASGDFNAYTLKLGILVKDAWLHKTDANKHMWDDFDATLEKINIARAGDHGPFLSEEVKAKLGIPNEMDIKLMNLGPSPISNPTTQWETVDWKATADAAKAKGISNVEKLIKDVRTHWYTTDKSASEHYALFKTYKRVGDLMQSCRM
;
A
#
# COMPACT_ATOMS: atom_id res chain seq x y z
N MET A 1 -3.22 -34.44 -16.89
CA MET A 1 -2.76 -33.91 -15.60
C MET A 1 -1.50 -33.03 -15.67
N LYS A 2 -0.88 -32.78 -16.84
CA LYS A 2 0.30 -31.89 -16.92
C LYS A 2 -0.07 -30.40 -17.09
N SER A 3 -1.21 -30.08 -17.71
CA SER A 3 -1.62 -28.69 -17.98
C SER A 3 -2.02 -27.88 -16.74
N SER A 4 -2.55 -28.53 -15.68
CA SER A 4 -2.93 -27.83 -14.44
C SER A 4 -1.74 -27.43 -13.57
N PHE A 5 -0.59 -28.10 -13.68
CA PHE A 5 0.58 -27.81 -12.87
C PHE A 5 1.32 -26.55 -13.37
N PHE A 6 1.33 -26.32 -14.69
CA PHE A 6 1.91 -25.11 -15.29
C PHE A 6 1.10 -23.85 -14.99
N LEU A 7 -0.23 -23.95 -14.94
CA LEU A 7 -1.11 -22.84 -14.56
C LEU A 7 -0.92 -22.45 -13.08
N ALA A 8 -0.78 -23.43 -12.18
CA ALA A 8 -0.52 -23.18 -10.77
C ALA A 8 0.85 -22.53 -10.53
N LEU A 9 1.91 -22.99 -11.22
CA LEU A 9 3.24 -22.39 -11.14
C LEU A 9 3.30 -20.97 -11.71
N ALA A 10 2.60 -20.70 -12.81
CA ALA A 10 2.49 -19.36 -13.36
C ALA A 10 1.75 -18.41 -12.41
N TYR A 11 0.71 -18.90 -11.72
CA TYR A 11 -0.02 -18.13 -10.71
C TYR A 11 0.85 -17.82 -9.47
N ILE A 12 1.64 -18.79 -9.00
CA ILE A 12 2.56 -18.61 -7.87
C ILE A 12 3.69 -17.64 -8.25
N ALA A 13 4.24 -17.73 -9.45
CA ALA A 13 5.23 -16.76 -9.94
C ALA A 13 4.62 -15.35 -10.00
N ALA A 14 3.46 -15.16 -10.64
CA ALA A 14 2.84 -13.83 -10.71
C ALA A 14 2.50 -13.24 -9.33
N SER A 15 2.03 -14.05 -8.38
CA SER A 15 1.70 -13.59 -7.01
C SER A 15 2.95 -13.28 -6.15
N VAL A 16 4.05 -14.01 -6.33
CA VAL A 16 5.34 -13.68 -5.71
C VAL A 16 5.94 -12.40 -6.31
N TRP A 17 5.74 -12.16 -7.60
CA TRP A 17 6.28 -10.98 -8.30
C TRP A 17 5.48 -9.71 -8.03
N ALA A 18 4.15 -9.80 -7.93
CA ALA A 18 3.27 -8.69 -7.52
C ALA A 18 3.51 -8.27 -6.07
N GLY A 19 3.55 -9.24 -5.16
CA GLY A 19 3.96 -9.00 -3.76
C GLY A 19 5.40 -8.49 -3.64
N GLY A 20 6.28 -8.93 -4.55
CA GLY A 20 7.69 -8.51 -4.62
C GLY A 20 7.87 -7.05 -5.01
N TYR A 21 7.21 -6.59 -6.09
CA TYR A 21 7.34 -5.20 -6.53
C TYR A 21 6.76 -4.22 -5.50
N GLN A 22 5.55 -4.49 -5.00
CA GLN A 22 4.94 -3.67 -3.95
C GLN A 22 5.81 -3.67 -2.68
N GLY A 23 6.26 -4.84 -2.22
CA GLY A 23 7.14 -4.95 -1.05
C GLY A 23 8.48 -4.21 -1.21
N CYS A 24 9.04 -4.17 -2.42
CA CYS A 24 10.22 -3.37 -2.72
C CYS A 24 9.95 -1.87 -2.60
N LEU A 25 8.82 -1.38 -3.14
CA LEU A 25 8.43 0.02 -2.97
C LEU A 25 8.21 0.38 -1.49
N GLU A 26 7.61 -0.51 -0.71
CA GLU A 26 7.39 -0.29 0.73
C GLU A 26 8.71 -0.19 1.52
N ARG A 27 9.74 -0.93 1.11
CA ARG A 27 11.10 -0.79 1.67
C ARG A 27 11.75 0.54 1.30
N VAL A 28 11.58 0.98 0.05
CA VAL A 28 12.06 2.29 -0.40
C VAL A 28 11.35 3.40 0.36
N LEU A 29 10.04 3.30 0.55
CA LEU A 29 9.25 4.23 1.35
C LEU A 29 9.75 4.29 2.80
N PHE A 30 10.04 3.13 3.40
CA PHE A 30 10.62 3.05 4.74
C PHE A 30 12.01 3.69 4.82
N PHE A 31 12.85 3.50 3.80
CA PHE A 31 14.17 4.13 3.74
C PHE A 31 14.08 5.66 3.72
N TYR A 32 13.19 6.23 2.91
CA TYR A 32 12.98 7.69 2.93
C TYR A 32 12.42 8.18 4.25
N ALA A 33 11.49 7.44 4.87
CA ALA A 33 11.01 7.78 6.20
C ALA A 33 12.13 7.75 7.25
N TYR A 34 13.05 6.78 7.15
CA TYR A 34 14.22 6.68 8.01
C TYR A 34 15.13 7.91 7.87
N GLN A 35 15.45 8.33 6.64
CA GLN A 35 16.25 9.54 6.41
C GLN A 35 15.56 10.81 6.93
N ILE A 36 14.24 10.90 6.80
CA ILE A 36 13.45 12.02 7.32
C ILE A 36 13.46 12.02 8.85
N ASP A 37 13.38 10.85 9.50
CA ASP A 37 13.43 10.74 10.96
C ASP A 37 14.78 11.19 11.53
N GLU A 38 15.88 10.99 10.80
CA GLU A 38 17.22 11.46 11.21
C GLU A 38 17.31 12.99 11.36
N LEU A 39 16.34 13.74 10.81
CA LEU A 39 16.26 15.19 10.98
C LEU A 39 15.68 15.61 12.35
N ASN A 40 15.02 14.70 13.05
CA ASN A 40 14.51 14.93 14.41
C ASN A 40 15.66 14.84 15.43
N ASP A 41 15.46 15.49 16.59
CA ASP A 41 16.35 15.33 17.74
C ASP A 41 16.51 13.83 18.10
N PRO A 42 17.71 13.38 18.51
CA PRO A 42 17.97 11.95 18.75
C PRO A 42 16.99 11.26 19.71
N GLU A 43 16.43 11.99 20.67
CA GLU A 43 15.44 11.48 21.62
C GLU A 43 14.05 11.27 20.98
N ALA A 44 13.73 12.04 19.94
CA ALA A 44 12.48 11.99 19.20
C ALA A 44 12.50 10.96 18.05
N GLN A 45 13.68 10.50 17.62
CA GLN A 45 13.81 9.48 16.58
C GLN A 45 13.14 8.17 16.98
N THR A 46 12.42 7.56 16.05
CA THR A 46 11.68 6.30 16.25
C THR A 46 12.09 5.17 15.31
N LEU A 47 12.72 5.48 14.18
CA LEU A 47 13.24 4.53 13.20
C LEU A 47 14.70 4.19 13.48
N GLY A 48 15.17 3.04 12.99
CA GLY A 48 16.51 2.55 13.29
C GLY A 48 16.64 1.88 14.66
N PHE A 49 15.53 1.42 15.24
CA PHE A 49 15.50 0.69 16.50
C PHE A 49 14.86 -0.68 16.32
N LYS A 50 15.40 -1.71 16.97
CA LYS A 50 14.75 -3.02 17.08
C LYS A 50 14.19 -3.21 18.49
N CYS A 51 13.04 -3.86 18.57
CA CYS A 51 12.51 -4.29 19.86
C CYS A 51 13.40 -5.40 20.45
N LYS A 52 13.75 -5.32 21.75
CA LYS A 52 14.52 -6.40 22.43
C LYS A 52 13.74 -7.70 22.51
N LYS A 53 12.45 -7.61 22.83
CA LYS A 53 11.53 -8.75 22.93
C LYS A 53 10.15 -8.37 22.45
N TRP A 54 9.76 -8.93 21.31
CA TRP A 54 8.43 -8.74 20.75
C TRP A 54 7.42 -9.70 21.39
N ASP A 55 6.22 -9.21 21.69
CA ASP A 55 5.09 -10.04 22.11
C ASP A 55 4.08 -10.14 20.96
N ASP A 56 4.02 -11.30 20.32
CA ASP A 56 3.11 -11.55 19.21
C ASP A 56 1.62 -11.56 19.63
N LYS A 57 1.31 -11.76 20.92
CA LYS A 57 -0.09 -11.75 21.41
C LYS A 57 -0.63 -10.33 21.48
N THR A 58 0.16 -9.40 21.99
CA THR A 58 -0.21 -7.99 22.10
C THR A 58 0.17 -7.21 20.84
N GLY A 59 1.02 -7.78 19.98
CA GLY A 59 1.55 -7.11 18.80
C GLY A 59 2.38 -5.88 19.16
N SER A 60 3.15 -5.96 20.24
CA SER A 60 3.88 -4.81 20.79
C SER A 60 5.24 -5.19 21.36
N CYS A 61 6.07 -4.19 21.62
CA CYS A 61 7.36 -4.40 22.27
C CYS A 61 7.21 -4.49 23.80
N VAL A 62 7.66 -5.60 24.37
CA VAL A 62 7.56 -5.85 25.82
C VAL A 62 8.29 -4.73 26.58
N ASN A 63 7.59 -4.15 27.56
CA ASN A 63 8.09 -3.05 28.40
C ASN A 63 8.60 -1.81 27.62
N ASN A 64 8.21 -1.67 26.35
CA ASN A 64 8.72 -0.62 25.46
C ASN A 64 10.26 -0.61 25.35
N GLU A 65 10.90 -1.77 25.42
CA GLU A 65 12.37 -1.89 25.37
C GLU A 65 12.91 -1.94 23.94
N TRP A 66 13.30 -0.78 23.43
CA TRP A 66 13.90 -0.62 22.11
C TRP A 66 15.42 -0.43 22.20
N VAL A 67 16.15 -1.00 21.24
CA VAL A 67 17.60 -0.82 21.12
C VAL A 67 17.95 -0.35 19.72
N VAL A 68 18.91 0.56 19.62
CA VAL A 68 19.42 1.06 18.34
C VAL A 68 19.92 -0.12 17.50
N CYS A 69 19.48 -0.18 16.25
CA CYS A 69 20.04 -1.07 15.25
C CYS A 69 21.48 -0.63 14.97
N ARG A 70 22.46 -1.45 15.38
CA ARG A 70 23.86 -1.20 15.04
C ARG A 70 24.15 -1.87 13.68
N VAL A 71 24.99 -1.23 12.87
CA VAL A 71 25.51 -1.82 11.64
C VAL A 71 26.19 -3.14 11.99
N HIS A 72 25.81 -4.21 11.30
CA HIS A 72 26.32 -5.54 11.58
C HIS A 72 27.78 -5.66 11.12
N ASP A 73 28.62 -6.31 11.92
CA ASP A 73 29.93 -6.80 11.49
C ASP A 73 29.70 -7.81 10.35
N PRO A 74 30.29 -7.62 9.15
CA PRO A 74 30.05 -8.48 8.00
C PRO A 74 30.45 -9.96 8.21
N SER A 75 31.10 -10.31 9.32
CA SER A 75 31.43 -11.69 9.69
C SER A 75 30.29 -12.48 10.37
N GLN A 76 29.19 -11.83 10.75
CA GLN A 76 28.03 -12.48 11.39
C GLN A 76 26.82 -12.49 10.46
N GLN A 77 26.90 -13.22 9.35
CA GLN A 77 25.76 -13.36 8.44
C GLN A 77 24.67 -14.27 9.05
N GLU A 78 23.86 -13.74 9.98
CA GLU A 78 22.52 -14.28 10.19
C GLU A 78 21.72 -13.99 8.92
N SER A 79 21.13 -15.04 8.35
CA SER A 79 20.36 -15.02 7.10
C SER A 79 19.46 -13.78 7.02
N ASP A 80 19.33 -13.20 5.82
CA ASP A 80 18.41 -12.11 5.43
C ASP A 80 16.92 -12.46 5.69
N GLN A 81 16.59 -12.85 6.91
CA GLN A 81 15.23 -13.05 7.36
C GLN A 81 14.55 -11.69 7.31
N LEU A 82 13.44 -11.65 6.56
CA LEU A 82 12.55 -10.52 6.44
C LEU A 82 12.24 -9.96 7.84
N PHE A 83 13.00 -8.95 8.28
CA PHE A 83 12.73 -8.27 9.53
C PHE A 83 11.45 -7.45 9.31
N PRO A 84 10.32 -7.79 9.95
CA PRO A 84 9.07 -7.08 9.68
C PRO A 84 9.25 -5.62 10.08
N PRO A 85 8.87 -4.66 9.22
CA PRO A 85 9.25 -3.26 9.41
C PRO A 85 8.65 -2.63 10.66
N TYR A 86 7.49 -3.13 11.13
CA TYR A 86 6.91 -2.71 12.41
C TYR A 86 7.75 -3.10 13.64
N LYS A 87 8.67 -4.08 13.52
CA LYS A 87 9.65 -4.40 14.58
C LYS A 87 10.86 -3.45 14.56
N ALA A 88 10.93 -2.55 13.56
CA ALA A 88 12.00 -1.59 13.32
C ALA A 88 11.65 -0.13 13.72
N MET A 89 10.51 0.08 14.39
CA MET A 89 9.96 1.40 14.69
C MET A 89 9.44 1.47 16.14
N LYS A 90 9.94 2.43 16.94
CA LYS A 90 9.52 2.61 18.33
C LYS A 90 8.00 2.80 18.46
N GLY A 91 7.40 1.98 19.30
CA GLY A 91 5.96 2.00 19.59
C GLY A 91 5.07 1.67 18.39
N ALA A 92 5.59 1.03 17.33
CA ALA A 92 4.75 0.47 16.29
C ALA A 92 4.04 -0.80 16.79
N SER A 93 2.88 -1.09 16.19
CA SER A 93 2.11 -2.31 16.44
C SER A 93 2.33 -3.34 15.34
N GLY A 94 2.06 -4.61 15.63
CA GLY A 94 2.04 -5.69 14.63
C GLY A 94 0.95 -5.52 13.56
N ASP A 95 -0.02 -4.62 13.75
CA ASP A 95 -0.96 -4.21 12.71
C ASP A 95 -0.26 -3.34 11.66
N PHE A 96 -0.20 -3.86 10.43
CA PHE A 96 0.50 -3.23 9.31
C PHE A 96 -0.13 -1.89 8.88
N ASN A 97 -1.46 -1.74 8.99
CA ASN A 97 -2.14 -0.49 8.66
C ASN A 97 -1.81 0.60 9.70
N ALA A 98 -1.86 0.25 10.98
CA ALA A 98 -1.49 1.15 12.05
C ALA A 98 -0.01 1.55 11.97
N TYR A 99 0.88 0.60 11.67
CA TYR A 99 2.28 0.89 11.39
C TYR A 99 2.45 1.87 10.22
N THR A 100 1.81 1.62 9.08
CA THR A 100 1.90 2.47 7.88
C THR A 100 1.39 3.89 8.15
N LEU A 101 0.28 4.01 8.88
CA LEU A 101 -0.25 5.31 9.28
C LEU A 101 0.71 6.04 10.22
N LYS A 102 1.30 5.33 11.18
CA LYS A 102 2.28 5.91 12.11
C LYS A 102 3.53 6.39 11.38
N LEU A 103 4.00 5.63 10.39
CA LEU A 103 5.11 6.04 9.51
C LEU A 103 4.78 7.35 8.78
N GLY A 104 3.56 7.47 8.23
CA GLY A 104 3.09 8.71 7.61
C GLY A 104 3.06 9.90 8.58
N ILE A 105 2.53 9.71 9.79
CA ILE A 105 2.48 10.76 10.82
C ILE A 105 3.89 11.24 11.17
N LEU A 106 4.84 10.32 11.36
CA LEU A 106 6.25 10.67 11.59
C LEU A 106 6.79 11.56 10.48
N VAL A 107 6.60 11.17 9.22
CA VAL A 107 7.10 11.92 8.06
C VAL A 107 6.45 13.30 7.96
N LYS A 108 5.16 13.40 8.31
CA LYS A 108 4.43 14.66 8.41
C LYS A 108 5.01 15.57 9.49
N ASP A 109 5.22 15.07 10.69
CA ASP A 109 5.65 15.86 11.84
C ASP A 109 7.07 16.40 11.63
N ALA A 110 7.94 15.60 11.02
CA ALA A 110 9.29 16.01 10.66
C ALA A 110 9.34 17.13 9.59
N TRP A 111 8.23 17.45 8.91
CA TRP A 111 8.17 18.52 7.90
C TRP A 111 8.61 19.89 8.44
N LEU A 112 8.49 20.11 9.76
CA LEU A 112 8.98 21.33 10.42
C LEU A 112 10.50 21.52 10.27
N HIS A 113 11.25 20.45 10.01
CA HIS A 113 12.70 20.45 9.78
C HIS A 113 13.08 20.57 8.30
N LYS A 114 12.10 20.84 7.43
CA LYS A 114 12.32 21.01 6.00
C LYS A 114 13.11 22.27 5.69
N THR A 115 14.07 22.10 4.79
CA THR A 115 14.93 23.13 4.21
C THR A 115 14.98 22.93 2.69
N ASP A 116 15.59 23.86 1.96
CA ASP A 116 15.83 23.66 0.54
C ASP A 116 16.81 22.53 0.23
N ALA A 117 17.72 22.22 1.15
CA ALA A 117 18.72 21.17 0.97
C ALA A 117 18.12 19.76 1.10
N ASN A 118 17.13 19.57 1.99
CA ASN A 118 16.56 18.25 2.30
C ASN A 118 15.13 18.04 1.77
N LYS A 119 14.51 19.04 1.11
CA LYS A 119 13.13 18.92 0.61
C LYS A 119 12.87 17.69 -0.28
N HIS A 120 13.88 17.28 -1.03
CA HIS A 120 13.82 16.12 -1.92
C HIS A 120 13.43 14.85 -1.19
N MET A 121 13.75 14.70 0.12
CA MET A 121 13.39 13.51 0.90
C MET A 121 11.87 13.31 0.96
N TRP A 122 11.10 14.39 1.11
CA TRP A 122 9.64 14.31 1.09
C TRP A 122 9.07 14.17 -0.32
N ASP A 123 9.70 14.80 -1.32
CA ASP A 123 9.32 14.63 -2.73
C ASP A 123 9.48 13.15 -3.15
N ASP A 124 10.59 12.52 -2.74
CA ASP A 124 10.89 11.11 -2.99
C ASP A 124 9.96 10.16 -2.20
N PHE A 125 9.63 10.51 -0.95
CA PHE A 125 8.63 9.80 -0.15
C PHE A 125 7.26 9.83 -0.84
N ASP A 126 6.80 11.01 -1.25
CA ASP A 126 5.50 11.20 -1.91
C ASP A 126 5.45 10.50 -3.27
N ALA A 127 6.52 10.58 -4.07
CA ALA A 127 6.62 9.89 -5.34
C ALA A 127 6.60 8.36 -5.17
N THR A 128 7.20 7.84 -4.10
CA THR A 128 7.17 6.40 -3.78
C THR A 128 5.79 5.98 -3.32
N LEU A 129 5.14 6.78 -2.49
CA LEU A 129 3.78 6.54 -2.03
C LEU A 129 2.80 6.50 -3.21
N GLU A 130 2.96 7.38 -4.20
CA GLU A 130 2.15 7.37 -5.41
C GLU A 130 2.36 6.09 -6.22
N LYS A 131 3.60 5.63 -6.38
CA LYS A 131 3.89 4.34 -7.04
C LYS A 131 3.25 3.17 -6.29
N ILE A 132 3.21 3.19 -4.96
CA ILE A 132 2.53 2.17 -4.15
C ILE A 132 1.01 2.21 -4.41
N ASN A 133 0.40 3.40 -4.43
CA ASN A 133 -1.02 3.55 -4.72
C ASN A 133 -1.37 3.02 -6.12
N ILE A 134 -0.56 3.35 -7.14
CA ILE A 134 -0.72 2.85 -8.51
C ILE A 134 -0.59 1.32 -8.54
N ALA A 135 0.43 0.76 -7.90
CA ALA A 135 0.65 -0.68 -7.88
C ALA A 135 -0.48 -1.44 -7.18
N ARG A 136 -0.96 -0.94 -6.03
CA ARG A 136 -2.10 -1.51 -5.30
C ARG A 136 -3.38 -1.45 -6.15
N ALA A 137 -3.63 -0.32 -6.81
CA ALA A 137 -4.77 -0.16 -7.70
C ALA A 137 -4.70 -1.07 -8.94
N GLY A 138 -3.50 -1.23 -9.51
CA GLY A 138 -3.24 -2.09 -10.67
C GLY A 138 -3.41 -3.59 -10.36
N ASP A 139 -2.92 -4.05 -9.22
CA ASP A 139 -3.08 -5.45 -8.80
C ASP A 139 -4.52 -5.76 -8.36
N HIS A 140 -5.24 -4.78 -7.80
CA HIS A 140 -6.65 -4.92 -7.42
C HIS A 140 -7.60 -4.80 -8.61
N GLY A 141 -7.22 -4.03 -9.63
CA GLY A 141 -8.06 -3.59 -10.74
C GLY A 141 -8.74 -4.69 -11.53
N PRO A 142 -8.05 -5.77 -11.95
CA PRO A 142 -8.67 -6.88 -12.68
C PRO A 142 -9.85 -7.49 -11.93
N PHE A 143 -9.68 -7.79 -10.63
CA PHE A 143 -10.71 -8.39 -9.78
C PHE A 143 -11.89 -7.43 -9.57
N LEU A 144 -11.60 -6.15 -9.32
CA LEU A 144 -12.64 -5.14 -9.19
C LEU A 144 -13.43 -4.98 -10.49
N SER A 145 -12.75 -4.97 -11.63
CA SER A 145 -13.40 -4.80 -12.93
C SER A 145 -14.33 -5.95 -13.27
N GLU A 146 -13.95 -7.19 -12.93
CA GLU A 146 -14.77 -8.39 -13.13
C GLU A 146 -16.05 -8.32 -12.30
N GLU A 147 -15.92 -8.05 -11.00
CA GLU A 147 -17.07 -7.94 -10.09
C GLU A 147 -18.02 -6.81 -10.54
N VAL A 148 -17.47 -5.64 -10.88
CA VAL A 148 -18.27 -4.48 -11.30
C VAL A 148 -18.98 -4.74 -12.64
N LYS A 149 -18.34 -5.39 -13.61
CA LYS A 149 -19.00 -5.79 -14.86
C LYS A 149 -20.14 -6.77 -14.60
N ALA A 150 -19.94 -7.73 -13.71
CA ALA A 150 -20.94 -8.74 -13.38
C ALA A 150 -22.15 -8.16 -12.63
N LYS A 151 -21.94 -7.20 -11.72
CA LYS A 151 -23.00 -6.67 -10.84
C LYS A 151 -23.63 -5.36 -11.34
N LEU A 152 -22.86 -4.50 -11.98
CA LEU A 152 -23.34 -3.21 -12.51
C LEU A 152 -23.53 -3.24 -14.01
N GLY A 153 -22.57 -3.81 -14.74
CA GLY A 153 -22.57 -3.81 -16.20
C GLY A 153 -23.75 -4.56 -16.79
N ILE A 154 -23.74 -5.89 -16.71
CA ILE A 154 -24.78 -6.75 -17.32
C ILE A 154 -26.19 -6.45 -16.76
N PRO A 155 -26.40 -6.31 -15.44
CA PRO A 155 -27.76 -6.21 -14.90
C PRO A 155 -28.39 -4.83 -15.04
N ASN A 156 -27.59 -3.76 -15.12
CA ASN A 156 -28.09 -2.37 -15.15
C ASN A 156 -27.70 -1.64 -16.45
N GLU A 157 -27.10 -2.37 -17.40
CA GLU A 157 -26.54 -1.85 -18.65
C GLU A 157 -25.59 -0.65 -18.47
N MET A 158 -24.85 -0.64 -17.37
CA MET A 158 -23.84 0.39 -17.09
C MET A 158 -22.58 0.12 -17.91
N ASP A 159 -22.12 1.13 -18.64
CA ASP A 159 -20.84 1.08 -19.35
C ASP A 159 -19.69 1.30 -18.36
N ILE A 160 -18.99 0.21 -18.02
CA ILE A 160 -17.91 0.22 -17.03
C ILE A 160 -16.64 0.76 -17.68
N LYS A 161 -16.27 1.99 -17.32
CA LYS A 161 -15.07 2.66 -17.80
C LYS A 161 -13.86 2.24 -16.99
N LEU A 162 -12.75 2.03 -17.69
CA LEU A 162 -11.47 1.69 -17.09
C LEU A 162 -10.51 2.88 -17.21
N MET A 163 -9.75 3.10 -16.14
CA MET A 163 -8.65 4.05 -16.08
C MET A 163 -7.35 3.30 -16.34
N ASN A 164 -6.54 3.82 -17.26
CA ASN A 164 -5.20 3.34 -17.52
C ASN A 164 -4.25 3.81 -16.41
N LEU A 165 -3.53 2.87 -15.78
CA LEU A 165 -2.58 3.11 -14.68
C LEU A 165 -1.11 2.97 -15.11
N GLY A 166 -0.84 2.81 -16.40
CA GLY A 166 0.50 2.55 -16.93
C GLY A 166 0.85 1.07 -17.03
N PRO A 167 2.02 0.75 -17.63
CA PRO A 167 2.45 -0.62 -17.84
C PRO A 167 2.72 -1.32 -16.51
N SER A 168 2.32 -2.60 -16.41
CA SER A 168 2.60 -3.44 -15.25
C SER A 168 4.08 -3.81 -15.22
N PRO A 169 4.82 -3.47 -14.15
CA PRO A 169 6.27 -3.68 -14.04
C PRO A 169 6.66 -5.15 -13.80
N ILE A 170 5.68 -6.03 -13.59
CA ILE A 170 5.88 -7.44 -13.19
C ILE A 170 5.43 -8.43 -14.28
N SER A 171 4.95 -7.94 -15.42
CA SER A 171 4.35 -8.75 -16.47
C SER A 171 5.32 -8.96 -17.64
N ASN A 172 5.32 -10.17 -18.20
CA ASN A 172 6.07 -10.51 -19.41
C ASN A 172 5.22 -11.44 -20.31
N PRO A 173 4.73 -10.99 -21.48
CA PRO A 173 4.91 -9.66 -22.05
C PRO A 173 4.23 -8.57 -21.20
N THR A 174 4.69 -7.33 -21.34
CA THR A 174 4.16 -6.19 -20.59
C THR A 174 2.66 -6.04 -20.82
N THR A 175 1.89 -6.16 -19.76
CA THR A 175 0.45 -5.89 -19.73
C THR A 175 0.18 -4.48 -19.21
N GLN A 176 -0.99 -3.97 -19.54
CA GLN A 176 -1.47 -2.68 -19.04
C GLN A 176 -2.11 -2.89 -17.67
N TRP A 177 -1.74 -2.10 -16.66
CA TRP A 177 -2.55 -2.00 -15.45
C TRP A 177 -3.72 -1.05 -15.69
N GLU A 178 -4.89 -1.48 -15.26
CA GLU A 178 -6.14 -0.74 -15.36
C GLU A 178 -6.97 -0.94 -14.08
N THR A 179 -7.82 0.02 -13.75
CA THR A 179 -8.81 -0.10 -12.68
C THR A 179 -10.11 0.55 -13.10
N VAL A 180 -11.18 0.39 -12.30
CA VAL A 180 -12.48 1.02 -12.61
C VAL A 180 -12.37 2.53 -12.42
N ASP A 181 -12.67 3.28 -13.49
CA ASP A 181 -12.88 4.72 -13.41
C ASP A 181 -14.31 4.97 -12.92
N TRP A 182 -14.47 5.11 -11.61
CA TRP A 182 -15.77 5.33 -11.00
C TRP A 182 -16.45 6.60 -11.49
N LYS A 183 -15.68 7.66 -11.75
CA LYS A 183 -16.24 8.93 -12.20
C LYS A 183 -16.74 8.80 -13.62
N ALA A 184 -15.91 8.32 -14.55
CA ALA A 184 -16.31 8.14 -15.93
C ALA A 184 -17.44 7.11 -16.08
N THR A 185 -17.43 6.04 -15.27
CA THR A 185 -18.52 5.05 -15.21
C THR A 185 -19.83 5.69 -14.74
N ALA A 186 -19.79 6.48 -13.67
CA ALA A 186 -20.98 7.15 -13.15
C ALA A 186 -21.52 8.19 -14.13
N ASP A 187 -20.64 8.99 -14.74
CA ASP A 187 -21.01 10.03 -15.70
C ASP A 187 -21.62 9.41 -16.98
N ALA A 188 -21.05 8.32 -17.49
CA ALA A 188 -21.60 7.58 -18.63
C ALA A 188 -22.99 6.98 -18.31
N ALA A 189 -23.16 6.38 -17.13
CA ALA A 189 -24.44 5.83 -16.71
C ALA A 189 -25.52 6.90 -16.57
N LYS A 190 -25.18 8.06 -15.98
CA LYS A 190 -26.08 9.21 -15.88
C LYS A 190 -26.47 9.76 -17.25
N ALA A 191 -25.50 9.86 -18.18
CA ALA A 191 -25.76 10.29 -19.55
C ALA A 191 -26.71 9.34 -20.31
N LYS A 192 -26.67 8.04 -19.99
CA LYS A 192 -27.60 7.03 -20.52
C LYS A 192 -29.00 7.06 -19.86
N GLY A 193 -29.20 7.90 -18.85
CA GLY A 193 -30.47 8.00 -18.12
C GLY A 193 -30.69 6.91 -17.07
N ILE A 194 -29.63 6.19 -16.65
CA ILE A 194 -29.72 5.22 -15.57
C ILE A 194 -30.00 5.97 -14.26
N SER A 195 -31.05 5.58 -13.55
CA SER A 195 -31.39 6.17 -12.25
C SER A 195 -30.58 5.51 -11.12
N ASN A 196 -30.44 6.21 -10.00
CA ASN A 196 -29.79 5.68 -8.78
C ASN A 196 -28.33 5.21 -8.93
N VAL A 197 -27.59 5.72 -9.92
CA VAL A 197 -26.19 5.33 -10.22
C VAL A 197 -25.28 5.30 -8.99
N GLU A 198 -25.30 6.36 -8.17
CA GLU A 198 -24.45 6.44 -6.97
C GLU A 198 -24.80 5.37 -5.94
N LYS A 199 -26.10 5.05 -5.80
CA LYS A 199 -26.57 3.99 -4.91
C LYS A 199 -26.10 2.63 -5.41
N LEU A 200 -26.26 2.35 -6.71
CA LEU A 200 -25.81 1.09 -7.32
C LEU A 200 -24.31 0.87 -7.12
N ILE A 201 -23.49 1.89 -7.41
CA ILE A 201 -22.03 1.85 -7.21
C ILE A 201 -21.70 1.60 -5.73
N LYS A 202 -22.34 2.33 -4.82
CA LYS A 202 -22.13 2.18 -3.37
C LYS A 202 -22.49 0.77 -2.90
N ASP A 203 -23.62 0.22 -3.37
CA ASP A 203 -24.12 -1.09 -2.95
C ASP A 203 -23.17 -2.20 -3.39
N VAL A 204 -22.71 -2.19 -4.65
CA VAL A 204 -21.75 -3.19 -5.16
C VAL A 204 -20.43 -3.11 -4.43
N ARG A 205 -19.88 -1.90 -4.23
CA ARG A 205 -18.64 -1.72 -3.47
C ARG A 205 -18.79 -2.21 -2.03
N THR A 206 -19.88 -1.84 -1.37
CA THR A 206 -20.13 -2.23 0.02
C THR A 206 -20.26 -3.74 0.12
N HIS A 207 -21.04 -4.36 -0.77
CA HIS A 207 -21.20 -5.80 -0.80
C HIS A 207 -19.85 -6.49 -0.99
N TRP A 208 -19.12 -6.18 -2.06
CA TRP A 208 -17.88 -6.87 -2.38
C TRP A 208 -16.81 -6.72 -1.29
N TYR A 209 -16.59 -5.52 -0.76
CA TYR A 209 -15.60 -5.30 0.31
C TYR A 209 -16.04 -5.81 1.69
N THR A 210 -17.29 -6.26 1.86
CA THR A 210 -17.76 -6.88 3.11
C THR A 210 -17.89 -8.40 2.99
N THR A 211 -18.05 -8.94 1.79
CA THR A 211 -18.23 -10.39 1.58
C THR A 211 -16.98 -11.09 1.07
N ASP A 212 -16.10 -10.41 0.32
CA ASP A 212 -14.83 -10.95 -0.12
C ASP A 212 -13.71 -10.50 0.81
N LYS A 213 -13.13 -11.46 1.54
CA LYS A 213 -12.06 -11.20 2.51
C LYS A 213 -10.80 -10.63 1.86
N SER A 214 -10.40 -11.16 0.71
CA SER A 214 -9.19 -10.71 0.00
C SER A 214 -9.35 -9.27 -0.48
N ALA A 215 -10.51 -8.96 -1.09
CA ALA A 215 -10.84 -7.61 -1.51
C ALA A 215 -10.91 -6.66 -0.31
N SER A 216 -11.49 -7.09 0.81
CA SER A 216 -11.59 -6.30 2.03
C SER A 216 -10.22 -5.94 2.61
N GLU A 217 -9.34 -6.93 2.75
CA GLU A 217 -7.97 -6.76 3.27
C GLU A 217 -7.14 -5.86 2.35
N HIS A 218 -7.20 -6.08 1.04
CA HIS A 218 -6.48 -5.25 0.07
C HIS A 218 -6.99 -3.81 0.07
N TYR A 219 -8.31 -3.62 0.15
CA TYR A 219 -8.93 -2.29 0.20
C TYR A 219 -8.63 -1.55 1.50
N ALA A 220 -8.54 -2.25 2.63
CA ALA A 220 -8.11 -1.67 3.90
C ALA A 220 -6.71 -1.07 3.78
N LEU A 221 -5.76 -1.82 3.20
CA LEU A 221 -4.40 -1.36 3.01
C LEU A 221 -4.29 -0.21 2.00
N PHE A 222 -5.01 -0.29 0.88
CA PHE A 222 -5.07 0.79 -0.10
C PHE A 222 -5.59 2.10 0.51
N LYS A 223 -6.65 2.03 1.34
CA LYS A 223 -7.15 3.21 2.08
C LYS A 223 -6.12 3.79 3.05
N THR A 224 -5.29 2.96 3.67
CA THR A 224 -4.24 3.42 4.58
C THR A 224 -3.19 4.24 3.84
N TYR A 225 -2.66 3.75 2.73
CA TYR A 225 -1.71 4.51 1.90
C TYR A 225 -2.32 5.79 1.33
N LYS A 226 -3.59 5.73 0.89
CA LYS A 226 -4.32 6.94 0.48
C LYS A 226 -4.40 7.95 1.63
N ARG A 227 -4.75 7.52 2.84
CA ARG A 227 -4.82 8.39 4.02
C ARG A 227 -3.46 9.01 4.34
N VAL A 228 -2.36 8.26 4.21
CA VAL A 228 -1.02 8.82 4.35
C VAL A 228 -0.80 9.92 3.31
N GLY A 229 -1.16 9.70 2.04
CA GLY A 229 -1.04 10.70 0.99
C GLY A 229 -1.85 11.96 1.28
N ASP A 230 -3.12 11.79 1.66
CA ASP A 230 -4.02 12.89 2.03
C ASP A 230 -3.46 13.69 3.23
N LEU A 231 -2.89 13.00 4.24
CA LEU A 231 -2.22 13.65 5.37
C LEU A 231 -1.01 14.47 4.93
N MET A 232 -0.22 13.97 3.98
CA MET A 232 0.97 14.67 3.48
C MET A 232 0.55 15.93 2.71
N GLN A 233 -0.48 15.85 1.89
CA GLN A 233 -0.94 16.99 1.07
C GLN A 233 -1.68 18.06 1.87
N SER A 234 -2.47 17.66 2.88
CA SER A 234 -3.34 18.59 3.63
C SER A 234 -2.66 19.28 4.80
N CYS A 235 -1.59 18.71 5.36
CA CYS A 235 -1.00 19.18 6.62
C CYS A 235 0.45 19.67 6.53
N ARG A 236 1.05 19.71 5.32
CA ARG A 236 2.39 20.24 5.06
C ARG A 236 2.38 21.71 4.60
N MET A 237 1.39 22.48 5.05
CA MET A 237 1.28 23.92 4.82
C MET A 237 2.03 24.72 5.87
#